data_AF-A0A356SB30-F1
#
_entry.id   AF-A0A356SB30-F1
#
_cell.length_a   1.000
_cell.length_b   1.000
_cell.length_c   1.000
_cell.angle_alpha   90.00
_cell.angle_beta   90.00
_cell.angle_gamma   90.00
#
_symmetry.space_group_name_H-M   'P 1'
#
loop_
_entity.id
_entity.type
_entity.pdbx_description
1 polymer ?
#
loop_
_entity_poly.entity_id
_entity_poly.type
_entity_poly.pdbx_seq_one_letter_code
_entity_poly.pdbx_strand_id
1 'polypeptide(L)'
;MLNGGSRPNRSSKFVGRYRAGHQSRVSSGCMLSTKRGNAMFRNAVIFSLLLSLAGTSWADERAQKTIDARQGLLKVVAQYFGPIVGMAKGQIPYDAALIEKNAGKVAQLAPMIPDMFAMDTSASGLPT
;
A
#
# COMPACT_ATOMS: atom_id res chain seq x y z
N MET A 1 -17.40 46.71 18.36
CA MET A 1 -18.35 47.21 17.34
C MET A 1 -19.32 46.08 17.02
N LEU A 2 -20.52 46.15 17.59
CA LEU A 2 -21.60 45.16 17.43
C LEU A 2 -22.41 45.55 16.19
N ASN A 3 -22.52 44.67 15.19
CA ASN A 3 -23.41 44.89 14.04
C ASN A 3 -24.59 43.92 14.12
N GLY A 4 -25.72 44.45 14.56
CA GLY A 4 -27.03 43.82 14.48
C GLY A 4 -27.81 44.34 13.27
N GLY A 5 -28.66 43.49 12.72
CA GLY A 5 -29.63 43.86 11.69
C GLY A 5 -30.18 42.61 11.00
N SER A 6 -31.24 42.00 11.54
CA SER A 6 -32.64 42.20 11.13
C SER A 6 -33.10 41.22 10.04
N ARG A 7 -33.90 40.22 10.46
CA ARG A 7 -34.75 39.43 9.57
C ARG A 7 -35.98 40.27 9.16
N PRO A 8 -36.57 40.00 7.99
CA PRO A 8 -38.02 39.98 7.90
C PRO A 8 -38.58 38.70 7.28
N ASN A 9 -39.71 38.31 7.86
CA ASN A 9 -40.61 37.21 7.53
C ASN A 9 -41.67 37.70 6.51
N ARG A 10 -42.15 36.76 5.67
CA ARG A 10 -43.47 36.72 4.99
C ARG A 10 -43.56 37.25 3.55
N SER A 11 -43.87 36.33 2.63
CA SER A 11 -44.95 36.54 1.65
C SER A 11 -45.32 35.20 0.99
N SER A 12 -46.42 34.60 1.45
CA SER A 12 -47.17 33.66 0.62
C SER A 12 -47.75 34.43 -0.57
N LYS A 13 -47.59 33.89 -1.79
CA LYS A 13 -48.49 34.22 -2.90
C LYS A 13 -49.03 32.91 -3.45
N PHE A 14 -50.32 32.75 -3.20
CA PHE A 14 -51.16 31.65 -3.63
C PHE A 14 -52.14 32.24 -4.65
N VAL A 15 -51.87 32.10 -5.96
CA VAL A 15 -52.81 32.37 -7.07
C VAL A 15 -52.23 31.62 -8.30
N GLY A 16 -52.91 30.77 -9.05
CA GLY A 16 -54.29 30.31 -8.99
C GLY A 16 -54.57 29.29 -10.11
N ARG A 17 -55.54 28.41 -9.83
CA ARG A 17 -56.65 27.93 -10.69
C ARG A 17 -56.45 27.18 -12.02
N TYR A 18 -56.84 25.89 -11.94
CA TYR A 18 -57.74 25.08 -12.79
C TYR A 18 -57.49 24.93 -14.30
N ARG A 19 -57.33 23.66 -14.72
CA ARG A 19 -58.20 23.07 -15.75
C ARG A 19 -58.37 21.57 -15.56
N ALA A 20 -59.60 21.17 -15.25
CA ALA A 20 -60.09 19.81 -15.41
C ALA A 20 -60.18 19.49 -16.91
N GLY A 21 -59.74 18.29 -17.30
CA GLY A 21 -59.82 17.85 -18.69
C GLY A 21 -59.26 16.46 -18.91
N HIS A 22 -60.11 15.45 -18.71
CA HIS A 22 -60.22 14.30 -19.62
C HIS A 22 -59.00 13.36 -19.74
N GLN A 23 -58.75 12.54 -18.71
CA GLN A 23 -57.89 11.34 -18.88
C GLN A 23 -58.71 10.23 -19.55
N SER A 24 -58.73 10.26 -20.87
CA SER A 24 -59.32 9.22 -21.72
C SER A 24 -58.65 7.88 -21.47
N ARG A 25 -59.46 6.81 -21.47
CA ARG A 25 -59.05 5.41 -21.59
C ARG A 25 -57.97 5.27 -22.68
N VAL A 26 -56.77 4.86 -22.28
CA VAL A 26 -55.79 4.17 -23.16
C VAL A 26 -55.12 3.13 -22.26
N SER A 27 -55.66 1.92 -22.26
CA SER A 27 -55.13 0.80 -23.04
C SER A 27 -53.94 0.15 -22.34
N SER A 28 -54.22 -1.04 -21.82
CA SER A 28 -53.29 -2.14 -21.63
C SER A 28 -52.13 -2.08 -22.62
N GLY A 29 -50.91 -2.15 -22.12
CA GLY A 29 -49.74 -2.08 -22.98
C GLY A 29 -48.44 -2.25 -22.22
N CYS A 30 -47.97 -3.49 -22.22
CA CYS A 30 -46.56 -3.86 -22.13
C CYS A 30 -45.89 -3.64 -20.76
N MET A 31 -45.86 -4.74 -20.02
CA MET A 31 -44.90 -5.09 -18.98
C MET A 31 -43.47 -4.68 -19.43
N LEU A 32 -43.03 -3.49 -19.03
CA LEU A 32 -41.74 -2.93 -19.39
C LEU A 32 -40.63 -3.60 -18.58
N SER A 33 -40.15 -4.72 -19.11
CA SER A 33 -38.73 -5.09 -19.21
C SER A 33 -37.84 -4.79 -18.00
N THR A 34 -37.86 -5.70 -17.03
CA THR A 34 -36.89 -5.85 -15.93
C THR A 34 -35.52 -6.36 -16.44
N LYS A 35 -34.96 -5.78 -17.51
CA LYS A 35 -33.66 -6.22 -18.09
C LYS A 35 -32.51 -5.23 -17.92
N ARG A 36 -32.73 -4.03 -17.38
CA ARG A 36 -31.68 -2.99 -17.22
C ARG A 36 -31.09 -2.88 -15.80
N GLY A 37 -31.80 -3.32 -14.76
CA GLY A 37 -31.33 -3.27 -13.36
C GLY A 37 -30.20 -4.26 -13.05
N ASN A 38 -30.27 -5.47 -13.60
CA ASN A 38 -29.30 -6.53 -13.32
C ASN A 38 -27.90 -6.23 -13.89
N ALA A 39 -27.80 -5.45 -14.97
CA ALA A 39 -26.49 -5.10 -15.55
C ALA A 39 -25.74 -4.07 -14.68
N MET A 40 -26.45 -3.09 -14.11
CA MET A 40 -25.89 -2.09 -13.20
C MET A 40 -25.44 -2.73 -11.88
N PHE A 41 -26.26 -3.62 -11.31
CA PHE A 41 -25.92 -4.35 -10.09
C PHE A 41 -24.77 -5.35 -10.30
N ARG A 42 -24.77 -6.08 -11.42
CA ARG A 42 -23.70 -7.04 -11.73
C ARG A 42 -22.36 -6.34 -11.97
N ASN A 43 -22.35 -5.20 -12.65
CA ASN A 43 -21.14 -4.40 -12.84
C ASN A 43 -20.66 -3.76 -11.54
N ALA A 44 -21.58 -3.31 -10.67
CA ALA A 44 -21.24 -2.77 -9.34
C ALA A 44 -20.64 -3.83 -8.41
N VAL A 45 -21.16 -5.06 -8.43
CA VAL A 45 -20.59 -6.20 -7.67
C VAL A 45 -19.18 -6.53 -8.18
N ILE A 46 -18.98 -6.59 -9.50
CA ILE A 46 -17.65 -6.82 -10.10
C ILE A 46 -16.67 -5.70 -9.72
N PHE A 47 -17.10 -4.43 -9.72
CA PHE A 47 -16.27 -3.30 -9.29
C PHE A 47 -15.89 -3.36 -7.80
N SER A 48 -16.83 -3.74 -6.94
CA SER A 48 -16.56 -3.93 -5.51
C SER A 48 -15.60 -5.09 -5.22
N LEU A 49 -15.69 -6.16 -6.01
CA LEU A 49 -14.81 -7.33 -5.89
C LEU A 49 -13.38 -7.01 -6.34
N LEU A 50 -13.22 -6.15 -7.35
CA LEU A 50 -11.90 -5.74 -7.85
C LEU A 50 -11.15 -4.82 -6.88
N LEU A 51 -11.85 -4.04 -6.06
CA LEU A 51 -11.25 -3.07 -5.15
C LEU A 51 -10.70 -3.72 -3.86
N SER A 52 -11.26 -4.85 -3.41
CA SER A 52 -10.80 -5.56 -2.21
C SER A 52 -9.45 -6.27 -2.36
N LEU A 53 -8.91 -6.42 -3.58
CA LEU A 53 -7.67 -7.16 -3.83
C LEU A 53 -6.40 -6.30 -3.80
N ALA A 54 -6.50 -4.98 -3.58
CA ALA A 54 -5.37 -4.05 -3.72
C ALA A 54 -4.53 -3.81 -2.43
N GLY A 55 -4.64 -4.67 -1.41
CA GLY A 55 -4.32 -4.30 -0.03
C GLY A 55 -2.90 -4.49 0.53
N THR A 56 -1.96 -5.18 -0.11
CA THR A 56 -0.72 -5.61 0.63
C THR A 56 0.63 -5.30 -0.02
N SER A 57 0.69 -4.80 -1.26
CA SER A 57 1.98 -4.76 -1.99
C SER A 57 3.06 -3.85 -1.40
N TRP A 58 2.69 -2.76 -0.71
CA TRP A 58 3.65 -1.71 -0.35
C TRP A 58 4.45 -1.98 0.94
N ALA A 59 3.85 -2.72 1.89
CA ALA A 59 4.54 -3.16 3.10
C ALA A 59 5.54 -4.28 2.77
N ASP A 60 5.12 -5.22 1.92
CA ASP A 60 5.94 -6.35 1.47
C ASP A 60 7.16 -5.87 0.67
N GLU A 61 7.00 -4.89 -0.23
CA GLU A 61 8.11 -4.35 -1.02
C GLU A 61 9.19 -3.69 -0.14
N ARG A 62 8.78 -2.94 0.89
CA ARG A 62 9.73 -2.33 1.83
C ARG A 62 10.44 -3.36 2.70
N ALA A 63 9.70 -4.35 3.18
CA ALA A 63 10.26 -5.45 3.95
C ALA A 63 11.31 -6.20 3.13
N GLN A 64 11.00 -6.53 1.88
CA GLN A 64 11.93 -7.19 0.96
C GLN A 64 13.21 -6.38 0.75
N LYS A 65 13.09 -5.08 0.43
CA LYS A 65 14.26 -4.20 0.25
C LYS A 65 15.16 -4.14 1.48
N THR A 66 14.57 -4.18 2.66
CA THR A 66 15.32 -4.15 3.92
C THR A 66 16.01 -5.48 4.19
N ILE A 67 15.36 -6.61 3.91
CA ILE A 67 15.96 -7.94 3.97
C ILE A 67 17.15 -8.02 3.00
N ASP A 68 16.96 -7.58 1.76
CA ASP A 68 18.00 -7.58 0.73
C ASP A 68 19.20 -6.71 1.14
N ALA A 69 18.95 -5.54 1.74
CA ALA A 69 19.99 -4.66 2.26
C ALA A 69 20.84 -5.33 3.36
N ARG A 70 20.21 -6.00 4.33
CA ARG A 70 20.91 -6.77 5.38
C ARG A 70 21.77 -7.87 4.79
N GLN A 71 21.16 -8.70 3.95
CA GLN A 71 21.85 -9.81 3.33
C GLN A 71 23.00 -9.34 2.43
N GLY A 72 22.82 -8.21 1.74
CA GLY A 72 23.87 -7.57 0.94
C GLY A 72 25.07 -7.17 1.79
N LEU A 73 24.83 -6.42 2.88
CA LEU A 73 25.90 -5.99 3.80
C LEU A 73 26.63 -7.21 4.40
N LEU A 74 25.88 -8.21 4.87
CA LEU A 74 26.46 -9.40 5.49
C LEU A 74 27.24 -10.27 4.49
N LYS A 75 26.81 -10.34 3.22
CA LYS A 75 27.58 -11.00 2.15
C LYS A 75 28.91 -10.30 1.91
N VAL A 76 28.93 -8.97 1.90
CA VAL A 76 30.17 -8.19 1.76
C VAL A 76 31.11 -8.43 2.94
N VAL A 77 30.59 -8.43 4.17
CA VAL A 77 31.38 -8.76 5.37
C VAL A 77 31.94 -10.19 5.26
N ALA A 78 31.12 -11.16 4.85
CA ALA A 78 31.52 -12.55 4.67
C ALA A 78 32.64 -12.71 3.62
N GLN A 79 32.63 -11.91 2.55
CA GLN A 79 33.69 -11.91 1.54
C GLN A 79 35.06 -11.54 2.12
N TYR A 80 35.11 -10.56 3.04
CA TYR A 80 36.36 -10.17 3.70
C TYR A 80 36.77 -11.14 4.82
N PHE A 81 35.79 -11.71 5.51
CA PHE A 81 36.02 -12.72 6.56
C PHE A 81 36.46 -14.08 6.02
N GLY A 82 36.02 -14.46 4.82
CA GLY A 82 36.28 -15.77 4.22
C GLY A 82 37.75 -16.18 4.25
N PRO A 83 38.69 -15.35 3.73
CA PRO A 83 40.12 -15.63 3.81
C PRO A 83 40.64 -15.76 5.25
N ILE A 84 40.15 -14.93 6.18
CA ILE A 84 40.57 -14.99 7.59
C ILE A 84 40.18 -16.33 8.21
N VAL A 85 38.96 -16.80 7.94
CA VAL A 85 38.50 -18.12 8.39
C VAL A 85 39.27 -19.24 7.70
N GLY A 86 39.57 -19.10 6.40
CA GLY A 86 40.40 -20.05 5.65
C GLY A 86 41.79 -20.19 6.25
N MET A 87 42.44 -19.07 6.61
CA MET A 87 43.74 -19.04 7.27
C MET A 87 43.68 -19.68 8.67
N ALA A 88 42.65 -19.34 9.45
CA ALA A 88 42.45 -19.92 10.78
C ALA A 88 42.21 -21.44 10.75
N LYS A 89 41.59 -21.95 9.68
CA LYS A 89 41.40 -23.39 9.44
C LYS A 89 42.60 -24.08 8.79
N GLY A 90 43.66 -23.35 8.43
CA GLY A 90 44.82 -23.91 7.71
C GLY A 90 44.53 -24.34 6.27
N GLN A 91 43.43 -23.87 5.67
CA GLN A 91 43.07 -24.19 4.28
C GLN A 91 43.84 -23.34 3.26
N ILE A 92 44.30 -22.15 3.67
CA ILE A 92 45.13 -21.24 2.89
C ILE A 92 46.29 -20.74 3.75
N PRO A 93 47.44 -20.35 3.14
CA PRO A 93 48.60 -19.88 3.90
C PRO A 93 48.32 -18.58 4.67
N TYR A 94 48.95 -18.45 5.83
CA TYR A 94 48.82 -17.28 6.69
C TYR A 94 49.49 -16.05 6.07
N ASP A 95 48.74 -14.95 5.95
CA ASP A 95 49.20 -13.64 5.51
C ASP A 95 48.67 -12.55 6.46
N ALA A 96 49.57 -12.01 7.29
CA ALA A 96 49.22 -10.98 8.26
C ALA A 96 48.71 -9.68 7.62
N ALA A 97 49.30 -9.27 6.50
CA ALA A 97 48.93 -8.01 5.83
C ALA A 97 47.53 -8.13 5.22
N LEU A 98 47.17 -9.30 4.70
CA LEU A 98 45.83 -9.58 4.19
C LEU A 98 44.80 -9.57 5.33
N ILE A 99 45.12 -10.19 6.47
CA ILE A 99 44.25 -10.18 7.65
C ILE A 99 44.00 -8.75 8.11
N GLU A 100 45.05 -7.95 8.31
CA GLU A 100 44.94 -6.57 8.78
C GLU A 100 44.05 -5.73 7.84
N LYS A 101 44.30 -5.82 6.53
CA LYS A 101 43.51 -5.11 5.52
C LYS A 101 42.03 -5.52 5.53
N ASN A 102 41.74 -6.81 5.59
CA ASN A 102 40.36 -7.30 5.56
C ASN A 102 39.64 -7.01 6.88
N ALA A 103 40.30 -7.19 8.02
CA ALA A 103 39.79 -6.85 9.34
C ALA A 103 39.48 -5.35 9.44
N GLY A 104 40.34 -4.49 8.90
CA GLY A 104 40.11 -3.04 8.82
C GLY A 104 38.84 -2.69 8.03
N LYS A 105 38.58 -3.37 6.91
CA LYS A 105 37.33 -3.18 6.13
C LYS A 105 36.10 -3.65 6.90
N VAL A 106 36.18 -4.80 7.57
CA VAL A 106 35.11 -5.30 8.43
C VAL A 106 34.83 -4.31 9.57
N ALA A 107 35.87 -3.74 10.18
CA ALA A 107 35.72 -2.76 11.26
C ALA A 107 35.01 -1.48 10.79
N GLN A 108 35.15 -1.10 9.53
CA GLN A 108 34.42 0.03 8.94
C GLN A 108 32.95 -0.30 8.62
N LEU A 109 32.65 -1.56 8.28
CA LEU A 109 31.29 -2.01 7.94
C LEU A 109 30.46 -2.40 9.18
N ALA A 110 31.11 -2.91 10.23
CA ALA A 110 30.44 -3.41 11.43
C ALA A 110 29.50 -2.39 12.10
N PRO A 111 29.84 -1.09 12.21
CA PRO A 111 28.95 -0.08 12.78
C PRO A 111 27.65 0.15 11.99
N MET A 112 27.61 -0.22 10.70
CA MET A 112 26.41 -0.08 9.85
C MET A 112 25.39 -1.21 10.06
N ILE A 113 25.81 -2.33 10.67
CA ILE A 113 24.95 -3.49 10.91
C ILE A 113 23.70 -3.12 11.73
N PRO A 114 23.77 -2.43 12.89
CA PRO A 114 22.57 -2.07 13.67
C PRO A 114 21.55 -1.26 12.86
N ASP A 115 22.02 -0.35 11.99
CA ASP A 115 21.13 0.46 11.14
C ASP A 115 20.32 -0.41 10.17
N MET A 116 20.91 -1.50 9.66
CA MET A 116 20.20 -2.43 8.77
C MET A 116 19.10 -3.20 9.51
N PHE A 117 19.22 -3.39 10.83
CA PHE A 117 18.24 -4.10 11.66
C PHE A 117 17.24 -3.17 12.36
N ALA A 118 17.31 -1.85 12.15
CA ALA A 118 16.43 -0.88 12.80
C ALA A 118 14.93 -1.06 12.49
N MET A 119 14.58 -1.53 11.29
CA MET A 119 13.19 -1.80 10.88
C MET A 119 12.83 -3.28 11.10
N ASP A 120 11.86 -3.62 11.94
CA ASP A 120 11.45 -5.03 12.08
C ASP A 120 10.75 -5.54 10.81
N THR A 121 11.20 -6.68 10.28
CA THR A 121 10.61 -7.37 9.10
C THR A 121 10.05 -8.74 9.43
N SER A 122 10.03 -9.14 10.71
CA SER A 122 9.58 -10.47 11.16
C SER A 122 8.12 -10.77 10.78
N ALA A 123 7.27 -9.74 10.78
CA ALA A 123 5.86 -9.85 10.44
C ALA A 123 5.57 -9.96 8.92
N SER A 124 6.58 -9.81 8.05
CA SER A 124 6.39 -9.78 6.59
C SER A 124 6.10 -11.15 5.96
N GLY A 125 6.37 -12.25 6.66
CA GLY A 125 6.24 -13.61 6.10
C GLY A 125 7.21 -13.94 4.96
N LEU A 126 8.16 -13.04 4.67
CA LEU A 126 9.20 -13.23 3.65
C LEU A 126 10.36 -14.08 4.21
N PRO A 127 11.04 -14.87 3.37
CA PRO A 127 12.22 -15.62 3.80
C PRO A 127 13.37 -14.66 4.11
N THR A 128 13.94 -14.80 5.31
CA THR A 128 15.06 -13.97 5.83
C THR A 128 16.38 -14.72 5.88
#